data_AF-A0A7V2P4F8-F1
#
_entry.id   AF-A0A7V2P4F8-F1
#
_cell.length_a   1.000
_cell.length_b   1.000
_cell.length_c   1.000
_cell.angle_alpha   90.00
_cell.angle_beta   90.00
_cell.angle_gamma   90.00
#
_symmetry.space_group_name_H-M   'P 1'
#
loop_
_entity.id
_entity.type
_entity.pdbx_description
1 polymer ?
#
loop_
_entity_poly.entity_id
_entity_poly.type
_entity_poly.pdbx_seq_one_letter_code
_entity_poly.pdbx_strand_id
1 'polypeptide(L)'
;MKEADREEAIRWLEVFTSIYEEASVFIHCVTDNVNTDSLPGDLETLPEVVQKLTPLLESASKLPKPKQIELSRIKKDLKLTIDACIKASKWAMKLGDKYSRFRFSVTTFWTNLAISFSESLSAKLALLSSYTGKGGEA
;
A
#
# COMPACT_ATOMS: atom_id res chain seq x y z
N MET A 1 10.90 -5.15 26.26
CA MET A 1 9.49 -4.91 25.91
C MET A 1 8.64 -5.72 26.87
N LYS A 2 7.57 -5.16 27.46
CA LYS A 2 6.72 -5.94 28.36
C LYS A 2 5.93 -6.97 27.55
N GLU A 3 5.66 -8.12 28.14
CA GLU A 3 4.98 -9.24 27.47
C GLU A 3 3.60 -8.85 26.94
N ALA A 4 2.84 -8.05 27.71
CA ALA A 4 1.56 -7.48 27.29
C ALA A 4 1.66 -6.58 26.04
N ASP A 5 2.73 -5.79 25.91
CA ASP A 5 2.96 -4.97 24.72
C ASP A 5 3.32 -5.85 23.49
N ARG A 6 3.85 -7.07 23.72
CA ARG A 6 4.19 -8.04 22.67
C ARG A 6 2.97 -8.72 22.12
N GLU A 7 2.09 -9.19 22.99
CA GLU A 7 0.82 -9.76 22.56
C GLU A 7 -0.06 -8.74 21.82
N GLU A 8 -0.10 -7.48 22.28
CA GLU A 8 -0.81 -6.40 21.58
C GLU A 8 -0.24 -6.17 20.17
N ALA A 9 1.09 -6.15 20.04
CA ALA A 9 1.76 -5.99 18.76
C ALA A 9 1.52 -7.17 17.80
N ILE A 10 1.50 -8.40 18.30
CA ILE A 10 1.22 -9.61 17.50
C ILE A 10 -0.21 -9.58 16.98
N ARG A 11 -1.20 -9.35 17.86
CA ARG A 11 -2.61 -9.21 17.44
C ARG A 11 -2.82 -8.09 16.42
N TRP A 12 -2.11 -6.97 16.60
CA TRP A 12 -2.13 -5.88 15.65
C TRP A 12 -1.56 -6.28 14.29
N LEU A 13 -0.42 -7.00 14.29
CA LEU A 13 0.24 -7.48 13.08
C LEU A 13 -0.65 -8.48 12.32
N GLU A 14 -1.36 -9.38 12.99
CA GLU A 14 -2.26 -10.34 12.33
C GLU A 14 -3.36 -9.63 11.51
N VAL A 15 -4.01 -8.62 12.11
CA VAL A 15 -5.03 -7.81 11.41
C VAL A 15 -4.40 -6.98 10.31
N PHE A 16 -3.23 -6.38 10.56
CA PHE A 16 -2.50 -5.62 9.56
C PHE A 16 -2.11 -6.47 8.34
N THR A 17 -1.55 -7.66 8.57
CA THR A 17 -1.12 -8.59 7.52
C THR A 17 -2.29 -8.99 6.64
N SER A 18 -3.45 -9.28 7.23
CA SER A 18 -4.67 -9.60 6.47
C SER A 18 -5.07 -8.47 5.51
N ILE A 19 -5.03 -7.21 5.98
CA ILE A 19 -5.32 -6.04 5.14
C ILE A 19 -4.24 -5.84 4.06
N TYR A 20 -2.98 -6.03 4.43
CA TYR A 20 -1.85 -5.87 3.52
C TYR A 20 -1.88 -6.91 2.40
N GLU A 21 -2.10 -8.18 2.71
CA GLU A 21 -2.18 -9.26 1.72
C GLU A 21 -3.29 -9.00 0.71
N GLU A 22 -4.49 -8.64 1.19
CA GLU A 22 -5.60 -8.29 0.29
C GLU A 22 -5.30 -7.06 -0.57
N ALA A 23 -4.68 -6.02 0.01
CA ALA A 23 -4.30 -4.82 -0.73
C ALA A 23 -3.17 -5.07 -1.72
N SER A 24 -2.23 -5.98 -1.40
CA SER A 24 -0.99 -6.21 -2.16
C SER A 24 -1.27 -6.59 -3.60
N VAL A 25 -2.26 -7.45 -3.83
CA VAL A 25 -2.68 -7.89 -5.17
C VAL A 25 -3.02 -6.69 -6.06
N PHE A 26 -3.79 -5.73 -5.52
CA PHE A 26 -4.21 -4.54 -6.27
C PHE A 26 -3.12 -3.46 -6.33
N ILE A 27 -2.25 -3.38 -5.32
CA ILE A 27 -1.08 -2.49 -5.34
C ILE A 27 -0.14 -2.92 -6.48
N HIS A 28 0.19 -4.21 -6.57
CA HIS A 28 1.02 -4.78 -7.64
C HIS A 28 0.43 -4.54 -9.02
N CYS A 29 -0.90 -4.63 -9.17
CA CYS A 29 -1.58 -4.30 -10.41
C CYS A 29 -1.27 -2.87 -10.91
N VAL A 30 -1.09 -1.91 -10.00
CA VAL A 30 -0.79 -0.50 -10.34
C VAL A 30 0.71 -0.24 -10.45
N THR A 31 1.53 -0.87 -9.61
CA THR A 31 2.97 -0.57 -9.51
C THR A 31 3.83 -1.36 -10.48
N ASP A 32 3.44 -2.59 -10.82
CA ASP A 32 4.31 -3.52 -11.54
C ASP A 32 3.99 -3.52 -13.05
N ASN A 33 2.74 -3.21 -13.39
CA ASN A 33 2.27 -3.10 -14.77
C ASN A 33 2.28 -1.65 -15.24
N VAL A 34 3.44 -1.00 -15.20
CA VAL A 34 3.60 0.38 -15.73
C VAL A 34 4.31 0.39 -17.07
N ASN A 35 3.89 1.28 -17.96
CA ASN A 35 4.57 1.49 -19.24
C ASN A 35 5.84 2.36 -19.09
N THR A 36 6.53 2.62 -20.20
CA THR A 36 7.76 3.44 -20.22
C THR A 36 7.59 4.86 -19.67
N ASP A 37 6.36 5.37 -19.66
CA ASP A 37 6.01 6.70 -19.17
C ASP A 37 5.53 6.68 -17.70
N SER A 38 5.64 5.55 -17.00
CA SER A 38 5.10 5.37 -15.64
C SER A 38 3.58 5.60 -15.57
N LEU A 39 2.86 5.21 -16.64
CA LEU A 39 1.40 5.15 -16.61
C LEU A 39 0.95 3.71 -16.31
N PRO A 40 -0.18 3.53 -15.60
CA PRO A 40 -0.78 2.20 -15.45
C PRO A 40 -1.07 1.59 -16.82
N GLY A 41 -0.60 0.36 -17.03
CA GLY A 41 -0.58 -0.32 -18.32
C GLY A 41 -1.92 -0.94 -18.71
N ASP A 42 -2.77 -1.27 -17.74
CA ASP A 42 -4.10 -1.82 -17.98
C ASP A 42 -5.16 -0.88 -17.39
N LEU A 43 -5.93 -0.24 -18.27
CA LEU A 43 -7.00 0.67 -17.88
C LEU A 43 -8.30 -0.05 -17.51
N GLU A 44 -8.49 -1.29 -17.96
CA GLU A 44 -9.74 -2.06 -17.76
C GLU A 44 -9.87 -2.57 -16.33
N THR A 45 -8.74 -2.83 -15.66
CA THR A 45 -8.69 -3.30 -14.27
C THR A 45 -8.71 -2.17 -13.23
N LEU A 46 -8.46 -0.92 -13.63
CA LEU A 46 -8.43 0.23 -12.71
C LEU A 46 -9.74 0.50 -11.96
N PRO A 47 -10.95 0.32 -12.55
CA PRO A 47 -12.20 0.44 -11.80
C PRO A 47 -12.27 -0.54 -10.63
N GLU A 48 -11.87 -1.80 -10.86
CA GLU A 48 -11.85 -2.83 -9.82
C GLU A 48 -10.81 -2.49 -8.74
N VAL A 49 -9.61 -2.06 -9.12
CA VAL A 49 -8.57 -1.59 -8.18
C VAL A 49 -9.12 -0.51 -7.27
N VAL A 50 -9.79 0.52 -7.82
CA VAL A 50 -10.38 1.59 -7.01
C VAL A 50 -11.46 1.06 -6.07
N GLN A 51 -12.34 0.18 -6.57
CA GLN A 51 -13.44 -0.40 -5.81
C GLN A 51 -12.94 -1.25 -4.63
N LYS A 52 -11.85 -2.00 -4.81
CA LYS A 52 -11.28 -2.90 -3.80
C LYS A 52 -10.35 -2.19 -2.81
N LEU A 53 -9.53 -1.26 -3.29
CA LEU A 53 -8.60 -0.53 -2.42
C LEU A 53 -9.27 0.50 -1.51
N THR A 54 -10.40 1.09 -1.93
CA THR A 54 -11.12 2.09 -1.12
C THR A 54 -11.55 1.55 0.25
N PRO A 55 -12.26 0.42 0.37
CA PRO A 55 -12.62 -0.14 1.67
C PRO A 55 -11.39 -0.60 2.48
N LEU A 56 -10.32 -1.07 1.82
CA LEU A 56 -9.08 -1.45 2.50
C LEU A 56 -8.36 -0.23 3.11
N LEU A 57 -8.38 0.93 2.45
CA LEU A 57 -7.87 2.18 3.01
C LEU A 57 -8.64 2.59 4.27
N GLU A 58 -9.97 2.40 4.26
CA GLU A 58 -10.80 2.65 5.43
C GLU A 58 -10.47 1.69 6.57
N SER A 59 -10.36 0.39 6.29
CA SER A 59 -9.98 -0.64 7.27
C SER A 59 -8.61 -0.34 7.88
N ALA A 60 -7.60 -0.05 7.05
CA ALA A 60 -6.27 0.36 7.50
C ALA A 60 -6.30 1.66 8.33
N SER A 61 -7.24 2.56 8.05
CA SER A 61 -7.42 3.79 8.83
C SER A 61 -8.05 3.54 10.19
N LYS A 62 -9.04 2.65 10.26
CA LYS A 62 -9.77 2.25 11.47
C LYS A 62 -8.94 1.38 12.43
N LEU A 63 -7.93 0.67 11.93
CA LEU A 63 -7.00 -0.10 12.75
C LEU A 63 -6.43 0.80 13.87
N PRO A 64 -6.35 0.37 15.14
CA PRO A 64 -5.81 1.22 16.20
C PRO A 64 -4.35 1.60 15.89
N LYS A 65 -3.90 2.76 16.40
CA LYS A 65 -2.50 3.18 16.26
C LYS A 65 -1.66 2.32 17.22
N PRO A 66 -0.69 1.54 16.72
CA PRO A 66 0.14 0.72 17.58
C PRO A 66 1.08 1.60 18.41
N LYS A 67 1.43 1.15 19.62
CA LYS A 67 2.38 1.85 20.49
C LYS A 67 3.79 1.90 19.91
N GLN A 68 4.17 0.86 19.16
CA GLN A 68 5.48 0.78 18.53
C GLN A 68 5.57 1.73 17.34
N ILE A 69 6.62 2.56 17.32
CA ILE A 69 6.85 3.56 16.28
C ILE A 69 6.99 2.89 14.89
N GLU A 70 7.67 1.75 14.83
CA GLU A 70 7.89 0.99 13.58
C GLU A 70 6.57 0.51 12.97
N LEU A 71 5.72 -0.13 13.78
CA LEU A 71 4.37 -0.54 13.36
C LEU A 71 3.52 0.67 12.93
N SER A 72 3.65 1.80 13.65
CA SER A 72 2.92 3.03 13.28
C SER A 72 3.41 3.62 11.95
N ARG A 73 4.70 3.46 11.61
CA ARG A 73 5.25 3.88 10.31
C ARG A 73 4.73 2.98 9.20
N ILE A 74 4.78 1.67 9.39
CA ILE A 74 4.29 0.69 8.40
C ILE A 74 2.80 0.85 8.12
N LYS A 75 1.99 1.09 9.15
CA LYS A 75 0.58 1.47 9.00
C LYS A 75 0.42 2.69 8.09
N LYS A 76 1.22 3.73 8.32
CA LYS A 76 1.17 4.96 7.53
C LYS A 76 1.58 4.71 6.09
N ASP A 77 2.62 3.93 5.86
CA ASP A 77 3.13 3.63 4.52
C ASP A 77 2.13 2.80 3.71
N LEU A 78 1.48 1.82 4.32
CA LEU A 78 0.38 1.08 3.68
C LEU A 78 -0.74 2.03 3.25
N LYS A 79 -1.19 2.92 4.14
CA LYS A 79 -2.23 3.91 3.83
C LYS A 79 -1.83 4.83 2.66
N LEU A 80 -0.60 5.31 2.67
CA LEU A 80 -0.07 6.17 1.60
C LEU A 80 0.01 5.43 0.27
N THR A 81 0.45 4.17 0.30
CA THR A 81 0.54 3.31 -0.89
C THR A 81 -0.84 3.09 -1.50
N ILE A 82 -1.83 2.71 -0.69
CA ILE A 82 -3.21 2.49 -1.13
C ILE A 82 -3.82 3.79 -1.69
N ASP A 83 -3.67 4.93 -0.99
CA ASP A 83 -4.18 6.23 -1.46
C ASP A 83 -3.55 6.65 -2.79
N ALA A 84 -2.23 6.46 -2.94
CA ALA A 84 -1.53 6.75 -4.19
C ALA A 84 -2.03 5.85 -5.34
N CYS A 85 -2.22 4.54 -5.11
CA CYS A 85 -2.76 3.62 -6.10
C CYS A 85 -4.18 4.01 -6.56
N ILE A 86 -5.06 4.38 -5.61
CA ILE A 86 -6.42 4.86 -5.93
C ILE A 86 -6.36 6.13 -6.78
N LYS A 87 -5.49 7.08 -6.42
CA LYS A 87 -5.35 8.34 -7.17
C LYS A 87 -4.76 8.13 -8.55
N ALA A 88 -3.71 7.32 -8.67
CA ALA A 88 -3.11 6.94 -9.95
C ALA A 88 -4.18 6.33 -10.87
N SER A 89 -4.94 5.36 -10.36
CA SER A 89 -6.02 4.70 -11.09
C SER A 89 -7.11 5.68 -11.54
N LYS A 90 -7.59 6.55 -10.64
CA LYS A 90 -8.60 7.57 -10.98
C LYS A 90 -8.13 8.57 -12.03
N TRP A 91 -6.85 8.95 -12.01
CA TRP A 91 -6.29 9.88 -13.00
C TRP A 91 -5.99 9.20 -14.33
N ALA A 92 -5.53 7.94 -14.32
CA ALA A 92 -5.33 7.14 -15.51
C ALA A 92 -6.64 6.89 -16.27
N MET A 93 -7.74 6.56 -15.58
CA MET A 93 -9.07 6.47 -16.21
C MET A 93 -9.48 7.80 -16.87
N LYS A 94 -9.33 8.93 -16.15
CA LYS A 94 -9.60 10.25 -16.73
C LYS A 94 -8.70 10.57 -17.92
N LEU A 95 -7.45 10.12 -17.91
CA LEU A 95 -6.51 10.29 -19.02
C LEU A 95 -6.96 9.50 -20.25
N GLY A 96 -7.42 8.26 -20.05
CA GLY A 96 -8.00 7.40 -21.07
C GLY A 96 -9.26 8.00 -21.70
N ASP A 97 -10.16 8.56 -20.88
CA ASP A 97 -11.37 9.23 -21.37
C ASP A 97 -11.06 10.45 -22.24
N LYS A 98 -10.09 11.26 -21.81
CA LYS A 98 -9.63 12.44 -22.56
C LYS A 98 -8.21 12.78 -22.17
N TYR A 99 -7.34 12.73 -23.18
CA TYR A 99 -5.95 13.07 -23.04
C TYR A 99 -5.74 14.56 -22.73
N SER A 100 -4.88 14.87 -21.76
CA SER A 100 -4.31 16.20 -21.56
C SER A 100 -2.95 16.11 -20.86
N ARG A 101 -2.04 17.03 -21.15
CA ARG A 101 -0.71 17.08 -20.51
C ARG A 101 -0.80 17.15 -18.97
N PHE A 102 -1.80 17.88 -18.47
CA PHE A 102 -2.06 17.95 -17.02
C PHE A 102 -2.45 16.58 -16.46
N ARG A 103 -3.40 15.89 -17.09
CA ARG A 103 -3.83 14.54 -16.65
C ARG A 103 -2.68 13.55 -16.73
N PHE A 104 -1.88 13.62 -17.78
CA PHE A 104 -0.68 12.80 -17.93
C PHE A 104 0.27 13.03 -16.75
N SER A 105 0.67 14.29 -16.51
CA SER A 105 1.60 14.64 -15.42
C SER A 105 1.09 14.25 -14.04
N VAL A 106 -0.21 14.40 -13.77
CA VAL A 106 -0.79 14.01 -12.47
C VAL A 106 -0.86 12.48 -12.35
N THR A 107 -1.15 11.77 -13.44
CA THR A 107 -1.17 10.30 -13.44
C THR A 107 0.22 9.73 -13.17
N THR A 108 1.24 10.22 -13.88
CA THR A 108 2.62 9.76 -13.68
C THR A 108 3.14 10.12 -12.29
N PHE A 109 2.80 11.30 -11.76
CA PHE A 109 3.13 11.68 -10.39
C PHE A 109 2.58 10.69 -9.36
N TRP A 110 1.28 10.37 -9.41
CA TRP A 110 0.68 9.45 -8.45
C TRP A 110 1.16 8.01 -8.62
N THR A 111 1.42 7.57 -9.86
CA THR A 111 1.95 6.24 -10.14
C THR A 111 3.37 6.09 -9.56
N ASN A 112 4.24 7.09 -9.78
CA ASN A 112 5.58 7.09 -9.18
C ASN A 112 5.55 7.14 -7.65
N LEU A 113 4.61 7.90 -7.05
CA LEU A 113 4.41 7.85 -5.61
C LEU A 113 3.96 6.48 -5.11
N ALA A 114 3.05 5.81 -5.83
CA ALA A 114 2.60 4.47 -5.49
C ALA A 114 3.77 3.47 -5.51
N ILE A 115 4.60 3.52 -6.56
CA ILE A 115 5.81 2.69 -6.68
C ILE A 115 6.75 2.96 -5.49
N SER A 116 7.12 4.22 -5.25
CA SER A 116 8.04 4.59 -4.18
C SER A 116 7.55 4.18 -2.79
N PHE A 117 6.26 4.35 -2.51
CA PHE A 117 5.68 3.92 -1.23
C PHE A 117 5.60 2.40 -1.11
N SER A 118 5.30 1.68 -2.21
CA SER A 118 5.29 0.22 -2.25
C SER A 118 6.68 -0.37 -1.96
N GLU A 119 7.73 0.19 -2.57
CA GLU A 119 9.13 -0.20 -2.30
C GLU A 119 9.52 0.07 -0.84
N SER A 120 9.18 1.26 -0.31
CA SER A 120 9.46 1.62 1.08
C SER A 120 8.74 0.70 2.08
N LEU A 121 7.48 0.36 1.79
CA LEU A 121 6.67 -0.54 2.60
C LEU A 121 7.28 -1.95 2.59
N SER A 122 7.61 -2.47 1.41
CA SER A 122 8.21 -3.80 1.24
C SER A 122 9.54 -3.92 2.00
N ALA A 123 10.41 -2.91 1.91
CA ALA A 123 11.66 -2.89 2.66
C ALA A 123 11.44 -2.94 4.18
N LYS A 124 10.45 -2.21 4.70
CA LYS A 124 10.13 -2.19 6.14
C LYS A 124 9.49 -3.49 6.61
N LEU A 125 8.65 -4.12 5.80
CA LEU A 125 8.06 -5.43 6.09
C LEU A 125 9.12 -6.53 6.13
N ALA A 126 10.08 -6.51 5.18
CA ALA A 126 11.21 -7.43 5.20
C ALA A 126 12.03 -7.31 6.50
N LEU A 127 12.31 -6.07 6.94
CA LEU A 127 12.99 -5.84 8.22
C LEU A 127 12.19 -6.41 9.40
N LEU A 128 10.88 -6.15 9.49
CA LEU A 128 10.05 -6.70 10.57
C LEU A 128 10.05 -8.23 10.62
N SER A 129 9.96 -8.90 9.45
CA SER A 129 9.99 -10.36 9.37
C SER A 129 11.29 -10.96 9.92
N SER A 130 12.41 -10.25 9.74
CA SER A 130 13.71 -10.68 10.26
C SER A 130 13.84 -10.56 11.78
N TYR A 131 13.08 -9.65 12.41
CA TYR A 131 13.05 -9.46 13.86
C TYR A 131 12.12 -10.45 14.57
N THR A 132 11.01 -10.83 13.95
CA THR A 132 10.07 -11.80 14.52
C THR A 132 10.54 -13.25 14.38
N GLY A 133 11.35 -13.58 13.38
CA GLY A 133 11.91 -14.92 13.16
C GLY A 133 13.07 -15.34 14.07
N LYS A 134 13.75 -14.39 14.74
CA LYS A 134 14.92 -14.69 15.61
C LYS A 134 14.60 -14.95 17.09
N GLY A 135 13.33 -15.08 17.45
CA GLY A 135 12.90 -15.27 18.85
C GLY A 135 12.74 -16.73 19.29
N GLY A 136 13.27 -17.71 18.55
CA GLY A 136 12.96 -19.12 18.71
C GLY A 136 14.16 -20.07 18.77
N GLU A 137 15.33 -19.61 19.18
CA GLU A 137 16.45 -20.49 19.55
C GLU A 137 17.00 -20.03 20.91
N ALA A 138 16.49 -20.67 21.96
CA ALA A 138 17.07 -20.73 23.29
C ALA A 138 17.14 -22.19 23.71
#